data_AF-A0A3B8XUW7-F1
#
_entry.id   AF-A0A3B8XUW7-F1
#
_cell.length_a   1.000
_cell.length_b   1.000
_cell.length_c   1.000
_cell.angle_alpha   90.00
_cell.angle_beta   90.00
_cell.angle_gamma   90.00
#
_symmetry.space_group_name_H-M   'P 1'
#
loop_
_entity.id
_entity.type
_entity.pdbx_description
1 polymer ?
#
loop_
_entity_poly.entity_id
_entity_poly.type
_entity_poly.pdbx_seq_one_letter_code
_entity_poly.pdbx_strand_id
1 'polypeptide(L)'
;TNKAAREMRERIGMLIGGTVEGMQWLGTFHALGAKMLRRHAELAGLRSDFTILDADDQQRLMKQIIQAEGIDEKRWPARQLASYIDGWKNRGLTPDKVPAGEAQAFANGKGGELYAAYQARLKVLNAADFGDLLLEVLTIFQTHPEVLAEYQERFKYMLVDEYQ
;
A
#
# COMPACT_ATOMS: atom_id res chain seq x y z
N THR A 1 4.12 6.10 14.55
CA THR A 1 2.71 5.69 14.84
C THR A 1 1.76 6.88 14.68
N ASN A 2 0.43 6.66 14.61
CA ASN A 2 -0.54 7.76 14.52
C ASN A 2 -0.51 8.68 15.75
N LYS A 3 -0.28 8.11 16.95
CA LYS A 3 -0.12 8.85 18.20
C LYS A 3 1.10 9.79 18.13
N ALA A 4 2.27 9.27 17.77
CA ALA A 4 3.49 10.08 17.63
C ALA A 4 3.34 11.20 16.59
N ALA A 5 2.68 10.92 15.45
CA ALA A 5 2.40 11.93 14.44
C ALA A 5 1.48 13.05 14.98
N ARG A 6 0.47 12.71 15.79
CA ARG A 6 -0.41 13.72 16.42
C ARG A 6 0.36 14.58 17.43
N GLU A 7 1.13 13.95 18.30
CA GLU A 7 1.93 14.64 19.32
C GLU A 7 2.99 15.57 18.68
N MET A 8 3.67 15.12 17.62
CA MET A 8 4.58 15.97 16.86
C MET A 8 3.88 17.18 16.24
N ARG A 9 2.70 16.98 15.64
CA ARG A 9 1.92 18.08 15.05
C ARG A 9 1.51 19.12 16.09
N GLU A 10 1.04 18.68 17.25
CA GLU A 10 0.68 19.56 18.37
C GLU A 10 1.89 20.36 18.85
N ARG A 11 3.04 19.69 19.07
CA ARG A 11 4.27 20.35 19.51
C ARG A 11 4.78 21.40 18.53
N ILE A 12 4.81 21.05 17.24
CA ILE A 12 5.23 21.98 16.18
C ILE A 12 4.28 23.17 16.12
N GLY A 13 2.96 22.94 16.17
CA GLY A 13 1.95 23.99 16.15
C GLY A 13 2.11 25.00 17.30
N MET A 14 2.44 24.54 18.50
CA MET A 14 2.72 25.43 19.64
C MET A 14 3.97 26.30 19.43
N LEU A 15 5.00 25.78 18.76
CA LEU A 15 6.27 26.49 18.57
C LEU A 15 6.20 27.56 17.47
N ILE A 16 5.47 27.31 16.39
CA ILE A 16 5.47 28.20 15.20
C ILE A 16 4.20 29.07 15.06
N GLY A 17 3.22 28.92 15.95
CA GLY A 17 2.11 29.88 16.09
C GLY A 17 1.04 29.83 14.98
N GLY A 18 0.78 28.67 14.39
CA GLY A 18 -0.26 28.52 13.36
C GLY A 18 -0.03 27.30 12.45
N THR A 19 -0.93 27.05 11.50
CA THR A 19 -0.78 25.99 10.49
C THR A 19 0.15 26.44 9.36
N VAL A 20 1.26 25.74 9.17
CA VAL A 20 2.21 25.99 8.06
C VAL A 20 2.02 24.92 6.99
N GLU A 21 2.30 25.25 5.72
CA GLU A 21 2.13 24.36 4.57
C GLU A 21 2.76 22.97 4.78
N GLY A 22 3.92 22.91 5.43
CA GLY A 22 4.63 21.67 5.77
C GLY A 22 3.87 20.73 6.72
N MET A 23 2.97 21.24 7.57
CA MET A 23 2.19 20.39 8.48
C MET A 23 1.29 19.40 7.74
N GLN A 24 0.91 19.71 6.50
CA GLN A 24 0.09 18.81 5.70
C GLN A 24 0.82 17.51 5.33
N TRP A 25 2.15 17.49 5.42
CA TRP A 25 3.00 16.34 5.10
C TRP A 25 3.60 15.68 6.35
N LEU A 26 3.06 16.01 7.54
CA LEU A 26 3.36 15.33 8.77
C LEU A 26 2.37 14.19 8.99
N GLY A 27 2.86 12.95 8.99
CA GLY A 27 2.05 11.76 9.18
C GLY A 27 2.89 10.48 9.24
N THR A 28 2.22 9.35 9.40
CA THR A 28 2.85 8.03 9.19
C THR A 28 3.07 7.78 7.70
N PHE A 29 3.96 6.84 7.35
CA PHE A 29 4.17 6.43 5.96
C PHE A 29 2.85 6.12 5.23
N HIS A 30 1.94 5.37 5.85
CA HIS A 30 0.63 5.05 5.28
C HIS A 30 -0.27 6.28 5.09
N ALA A 31 -0.29 7.22 6.04
CA ALA A 31 -1.10 8.43 5.91
C ALA A 31 -0.58 9.33 4.77
N LEU A 32 0.74 9.44 4.62
CA LEU A 32 1.37 10.18 3.54
C LEU A 32 1.20 9.45 2.20
N GLY A 33 1.37 8.13 2.17
CA GLY A 33 1.15 7.27 1.02
C GLY A 33 -0.27 7.36 0.49
N ALA A 34 -1.28 7.26 1.37
CA ALA A 34 -2.68 7.47 1.00
C ALA A 34 -2.92 8.87 0.41
N LYS A 35 -2.31 9.91 1.00
CA LYS A 35 -2.43 11.28 0.49
C LYS A 35 -1.81 11.44 -0.90
N MET A 36 -0.62 10.90 -1.13
CA MET A 36 0.05 10.92 -2.43
C MET A 36 -0.74 10.10 -3.45
N LEU A 37 -1.16 8.89 -3.09
CA LEU A 37 -1.92 8.01 -3.96
C LEU A 37 -3.26 8.63 -4.35
N ARG A 38 -3.98 9.31 -3.45
CA ARG A 38 -5.22 10.02 -3.83
C ARG A 38 -4.99 11.12 -4.86
N ARG A 39 -3.82 11.78 -4.86
CA ARG A 39 -3.46 12.82 -5.85
C ARG A 39 -3.12 12.24 -7.22
N HIS A 40 -2.64 11.00 -7.27
CA HIS A 40 -2.18 10.33 -8.49
C HIS A 40 -2.92 9.02 -8.74
N ALA A 41 -4.17 8.91 -8.26
CA ALA A 41 -4.90 7.64 -8.20
C ALA A 41 -5.07 7.01 -9.60
N GLU A 42 -5.29 7.85 -10.61
CA GLU A 42 -5.48 7.41 -11.99
C GLU A 42 -4.24 6.70 -12.55
N LEU A 43 -3.03 7.11 -12.16
CA LEU A 43 -1.77 6.44 -12.55
C LEU A 43 -1.66 5.02 -11.96
N ALA A 44 -2.36 4.77 -10.86
CA ALA A 44 -2.50 3.45 -10.25
C ALA A 44 -3.77 2.71 -10.73
N GLY A 45 -4.51 3.21 -11.71
CA GLY A 45 -5.78 2.62 -12.15
C GLY A 45 -6.88 2.67 -11.08
N LEU A 46 -6.82 3.66 -10.18
CA LEU A 46 -7.80 3.92 -9.13
C LEU A 46 -8.47 5.28 -9.36
N ARG A 47 -9.62 5.48 -8.71
CA ARG A 47 -10.21 6.81 -8.53
C ARG A 47 -9.76 7.38 -7.20
N SER A 48 -9.71 8.70 -7.09
CA SER A 48 -9.21 9.39 -5.89
C SER A 48 -10.04 9.14 -4.62
N ASP A 49 -11.25 8.61 -4.76
CA ASP A 49 -12.19 8.27 -3.67
C ASP A 49 -12.07 6.81 -3.20
N PHE A 50 -10.99 6.10 -3.55
CA PHE A 50 -10.81 4.69 -3.18
C PHE A 50 -10.96 4.41 -1.68
N THR A 51 -11.47 3.23 -1.37
CA THR A 51 -11.61 2.69 -0.01
C THR A 51 -10.33 1.98 0.41
N ILE A 52 -9.96 2.06 1.69
CA ILE A 52 -8.81 1.33 2.24
C ILE A 52 -9.34 0.10 2.98
N LEU A 53 -8.96 -1.10 2.55
CA LEU A 53 -9.38 -2.35 3.19
C LEU A 53 -8.56 -2.62 4.46
N ASP A 54 -9.26 -2.97 5.54
CA ASP A 54 -8.63 -3.50 6.74
C ASP A 54 -8.25 -4.98 6.58
N ALA A 55 -7.61 -5.57 7.59
CA ALA A 55 -7.14 -6.95 7.52
C ALA A 55 -8.28 -7.97 7.35
N ASP A 56 -9.46 -7.71 7.91
CA ASP A 56 -10.59 -8.63 7.84
C ASP A 56 -11.23 -8.59 6.43
N ASP A 57 -11.37 -7.40 5.86
CA ASP A 57 -11.87 -7.22 4.50
C ASP A 57 -10.90 -7.79 3.46
N GLN A 58 -9.58 -7.62 3.66
CA GLN A 58 -8.56 -8.27 2.83
C GLN A 58 -8.69 -9.80 2.87
N GLN A 59 -8.81 -10.39 4.07
CA GLN A 59 -8.96 -11.84 4.22
C GLN A 59 -10.24 -12.36 3.57
N ARG A 60 -11.36 -11.63 3.69
CA ARG A 60 -12.61 -11.98 3.02
C ARG A 60 -12.47 -11.97 1.51
N LEU A 61 -11.81 -10.95 0.95
CA LEU A 61 -11.58 -10.84 -0.48
C LEU A 61 -10.68 -11.97 -1.00
N MET A 62 -9.58 -12.25 -0.31
CA MET A 62 -8.69 -13.37 -0.66
C MET A 62 -9.40 -14.72 -0.58
N LYS A 63 -10.26 -14.94 0.42
CA LYS A 63 -11.08 -16.15 0.50
C LYS A 63 -11.98 -16.33 -0.73
N GLN A 64 -12.63 -15.25 -1.18
CA GLN A 64 -13.45 -15.30 -2.40
C GLN A 64 -12.63 -15.67 -3.64
N ILE A 65 -11.41 -15.12 -3.76
CA ILE A 65 -10.51 -15.41 -4.88
C ILE A 65 -10.04 -16.88 -4.86
N ILE A 66 -9.62 -17.37 -3.69
CA ILE A 66 -9.22 -18.78 -3.50
C ILE A 66 -10.36 -19.73 -3.91
N GLN A 67 -11.59 -19.43 -3.48
CA GLN A 67 -12.76 -20.23 -3.82
C GLN A 67 -13.10 -20.17 -5.32
N ALA A 68 -12.99 -18.99 -5.94
CA ALA A 68 -13.23 -18.82 -7.38
C ALA A 68 -12.24 -19.63 -8.23
N GLU A 69 -11.00 -19.77 -7.77
CA GLU A 69 -9.94 -20.56 -8.42
C GLU A 69 -10.02 -22.08 -8.14
N GLY A 70 -11.07 -22.53 -7.45
CA GLY A 70 -11.29 -23.94 -7.10
C GLY A 70 -10.28 -24.49 -6.09
N ILE A 71 -9.64 -23.62 -5.31
CA ILE A 71 -8.62 -24.00 -4.32
C ILE A 71 -9.30 -24.32 -2.99
N ASP A 72 -8.89 -25.42 -2.36
CA ASP A 72 -9.38 -25.80 -1.04
C ASP A 72 -8.84 -24.85 0.06
N GLU A 73 -9.70 -23.95 0.53
CA GLU A 73 -9.39 -22.98 1.58
C GLU A 73 -9.01 -23.62 2.93
N LYS A 74 -9.46 -24.86 3.22
CA LYS A 74 -9.05 -25.55 4.45
C LYS A 74 -7.57 -25.93 4.40
N ARG A 75 -7.09 -26.32 3.22
CA ARG A 75 -5.68 -26.66 2.99
C ARG A 75 -4.82 -25.42 2.74
N TRP A 76 -5.39 -24.41 2.11
CA TRP A 76 -4.72 -23.18 1.69
C TRP A 76 -5.48 -21.95 2.23
N PRO A 77 -5.28 -21.58 3.51
CA PRO A 77 -6.09 -20.54 4.14
C PRO A 77 -5.82 -19.15 3.58
N ALA A 78 -6.87 -18.32 3.50
CA ALA A 78 -6.76 -16.92 3.04
C ALA A 78 -5.76 -16.09 3.86
N ARG A 79 -5.67 -16.34 5.16
CA ARG A 79 -4.70 -15.69 6.04
C ARG A 79 -3.24 -15.99 5.64
N GLN A 80 -2.97 -17.20 5.16
CA GLN A 80 -1.63 -17.56 4.71
C GLN A 80 -1.29 -16.84 3.41
N LEU A 81 -2.23 -16.77 2.45
CA LEU A 81 -2.06 -15.97 1.23
C LEU A 81 -1.83 -14.49 1.57
N ALA A 82 -2.59 -13.93 2.52
CA ALA A 82 -2.42 -12.55 2.97
C ALA A 82 -1.01 -12.29 3.50
N SER A 83 -0.44 -13.23 4.26
CA SER A 83 0.93 -13.11 4.77
C SER A 83 1.98 -13.12 3.65
N TYR A 84 1.79 -13.91 2.60
CA TYR A 84 2.71 -13.91 1.45
C TYR A 84 2.64 -12.60 0.68
N ILE A 85 1.41 -12.14 0.37
CA ILE A 85 1.18 -10.89 -0.34
C ILE A 85 1.74 -9.70 0.44
N ASP A 86 1.47 -9.61 1.75
CA ASP A 86 2.03 -8.56 2.60
C ASP A 86 3.57 -8.56 2.59
N GLY A 87 4.19 -9.74 2.71
CA GLY A 87 5.64 -9.89 2.60
C GLY A 87 6.21 -9.42 1.25
N TRP A 88 5.51 -9.68 0.15
CA TRP A 88 5.89 -9.20 -1.18
C TRP A 88 5.73 -7.68 -1.31
N LYS A 89 4.61 -7.12 -0.85
CA LYS A 89 4.37 -5.66 -0.86
C LYS A 89 5.40 -4.90 -0.03
N ASN A 90 5.74 -5.40 1.16
CA ASN A 90 6.76 -4.82 2.03
C ASN A 90 8.16 -4.81 1.40
N ARG A 91 8.42 -5.70 0.43
CA ARG A 91 9.67 -5.74 -0.37
C ARG A 91 9.58 -4.92 -1.65
N GLY A 92 8.48 -4.21 -1.90
CA GLY A 92 8.29 -3.43 -3.13
C GLY A 92 7.95 -4.29 -4.36
N LEU A 93 7.44 -5.50 -4.18
CA LEU A 93 7.17 -6.43 -5.28
C LEU A 93 5.72 -6.33 -5.75
N THR A 94 5.56 -5.90 -6.99
CA THR A 94 4.32 -6.05 -7.77
C THR A 94 4.15 -7.51 -8.20
N PRO A 95 2.93 -7.95 -8.60
CA PRO A 95 2.68 -9.35 -8.95
C PRO A 95 3.65 -9.93 -10.00
N ASP A 96 4.03 -9.12 -10.98
CA ASP A 96 4.99 -9.46 -12.05
C ASP A 96 6.45 -9.55 -11.57
N LYS A 97 6.77 -9.00 -10.39
CA LYS A 97 8.12 -8.97 -9.81
C LYS A 97 8.34 -10.02 -8.73
N VAL A 98 7.32 -10.81 -8.38
CA VAL A 98 7.48 -11.87 -7.38
C VAL A 98 8.40 -12.97 -7.93
N PRO A 99 9.48 -13.36 -7.22
CA PRO A 99 10.35 -14.44 -7.67
C PRO A 99 9.59 -15.74 -7.88
N ALA A 100 9.86 -16.46 -8.97
CA ALA A 100 9.12 -17.67 -9.34
C ALA A 100 9.07 -18.73 -8.22
N GLY A 101 10.17 -18.90 -7.48
CA GLY A 101 10.21 -19.83 -6.34
C GLY A 101 9.29 -19.43 -5.19
N GLU A 102 9.12 -18.12 -4.94
CA GLU A 102 8.20 -17.61 -3.93
C GLU A 102 6.74 -17.68 -4.40
N ALA A 103 6.48 -17.34 -5.67
CA ALA A 103 5.15 -17.45 -6.27
C ALA A 103 4.60 -18.89 -6.19
N GLN A 104 5.50 -19.88 -6.17
CA GLN A 104 5.13 -21.29 -6.04
C GLN A 104 4.80 -21.76 -4.61
N ALA A 105 5.10 -20.94 -3.60
CA ALA A 105 4.96 -21.34 -2.19
C ALA A 105 3.50 -21.56 -1.74
N PHE A 106 2.53 -21.07 -2.50
CA PHE A 106 1.11 -21.18 -2.19
C PHE A 106 0.33 -21.95 -3.26
N ALA A 107 -0.61 -22.79 -2.82
CA ALA A 107 -1.56 -23.51 -3.66
C ALA A 107 -0.95 -24.24 -4.87
N ASN A 108 0.15 -24.96 -4.64
CA ASN A 108 0.88 -25.74 -5.66
C ASN A 108 1.33 -24.91 -6.89
N GLY A 109 1.77 -23.66 -6.70
CA GLY A 109 2.22 -22.85 -7.83
C GLY A 109 1.45 -21.55 -8.06
N LYS A 110 0.28 -21.41 -7.43
CA LYS A 110 -0.70 -20.35 -7.77
C LYS A 110 -0.53 -19.05 -7.00
N GLY A 111 0.45 -18.91 -6.11
CA GLY A 111 0.59 -17.73 -5.26
C GLY A 111 0.72 -16.41 -6.04
N GLY A 112 1.54 -16.40 -7.10
CA GLY A 112 1.70 -15.24 -7.97
C GLY A 112 0.42 -14.88 -8.75
N GLU A 113 -0.26 -15.89 -9.29
CA GLU A 113 -1.54 -15.72 -10.00
C GLU A 113 -2.63 -15.17 -9.08
N LEU A 114 -2.73 -15.69 -7.85
CA LEU A 114 -3.67 -15.22 -6.85
C LEU A 114 -3.37 -13.80 -6.39
N TYR A 115 -2.10 -13.41 -6.30
CA TYR A 115 -1.72 -12.03 -6.03
C TYR A 115 -2.14 -11.09 -7.16
N ALA A 116 -1.90 -11.48 -8.41
CA ALA A 116 -2.35 -10.71 -9.58
C ALA A 116 -3.89 -10.57 -9.60
N ALA A 117 -4.62 -11.67 -9.35
CA ALA A 117 -6.07 -11.67 -9.26
C ALA A 117 -6.59 -10.77 -8.12
N TYR A 118 -5.91 -10.79 -6.97
CA TYR A 118 -6.21 -9.93 -5.83
C TYR A 118 -6.02 -8.44 -6.16
N GLN A 119 -4.88 -8.04 -6.73
CA GLN A 119 -4.66 -6.65 -7.14
C GLN A 119 -5.69 -6.21 -8.18
N ALA A 120 -5.98 -7.05 -9.19
CA ALA A 120 -7.00 -6.75 -10.20
C ALA A 120 -8.39 -6.54 -9.55
N ARG A 121 -8.74 -7.38 -8.58
CA ARG A 121 -10.01 -7.27 -7.86
C ARG A 121 -10.10 -6.00 -7.01
N LEU A 122 -9.00 -5.58 -6.38
CA LEU A 122 -8.93 -4.30 -5.66
C LEU A 122 -9.22 -3.11 -6.59
N LYS A 123 -8.61 -3.07 -7.80
CA LYS A 123 -8.88 -2.01 -8.78
C LYS A 123 -10.34 -1.97 -9.22
N VAL A 124 -10.94 -3.13 -9.48
CA VAL A 124 -12.37 -3.24 -9.82
C VAL A 124 -13.26 -2.67 -8.70
N LEU A 125 -12.91 -2.94 -7.44
CA LEU A 125 -13.63 -2.43 -6.28
C LEU A 125 -13.29 -0.97 -5.94
N ASN A 126 -12.38 -0.33 -6.68
CA ASN A 126 -11.80 0.96 -6.33
C ASN A 126 -11.30 0.98 -4.88
N ALA A 127 -10.49 -0.03 -4.54
CA ALA A 127 -9.95 -0.22 -3.22
C ALA A 127 -8.43 -0.38 -3.27
N ALA A 128 -7.80 -0.12 -2.13
CA ALA A 128 -6.39 -0.36 -1.86
C ALA A 128 -6.27 -0.99 -0.47
N ASP A 129 -5.26 -1.81 -0.22
CA ASP A 129 -4.92 -2.19 1.16
C ASP A 129 -3.77 -1.34 1.73
N PHE A 130 -3.36 -1.63 2.96
CA PHE A 130 -2.28 -0.89 3.63
C PHE A 130 -0.95 -0.97 2.86
N GLY A 131 -0.60 -2.13 2.31
CA GLY A 131 0.63 -2.29 1.53
C GLY A 131 0.60 -1.48 0.23
N ASP A 132 -0.56 -1.38 -0.41
CA ASP A 132 -0.74 -0.60 -1.64
C ASP A 132 -0.49 0.89 -1.45
N LEU A 133 -0.78 1.43 -0.26
CA LEU A 133 -0.54 2.85 0.04
C LEU A 133 0.93 3.25 -0.16
N LEU A 134 1.85 2.28 -0.05
CA LEU A 134 3.28 2.48 -0.27
C LEU A 134 3.72 1.91 -1.62
N LEU A 135 3.31 0.68 -1.95
CA LEU A 135 3.74 0.01 -3.17
C LEU A 135 3.29 0.75 -4.44
N GLU A 136 2.06 1.26 -4.47
CA GLU A 136 1.54 1.99 -5.64
C GLU A 136 2.27 3.32 -5.81
N VAL A 137 2.55 4.03 -4.71
CA VAL A 137 3.33 5.28 -4.76
C VAL A 137 4.76 5.01 -5.24
N LEU A 138 5.40 3.96 -4.75
CA LEU A 138 6.71 3.53 -5.23
C LEU A 138 6.68 3.20 -6.72
N THR A 139 5.66 2.47 -7.16
CA THR A 139 5.49 2.08 -8.57
C THR A 139 5.28 3.30 -9.45
N ILE A 140 4.46 4.27 -9.03
CA ILE A 140 4.28 5.55 -9.72
C ILE A 140 5.62 6.27 -9.84
N PHE A 141 6.39 6.43 -8.75
CA PHE A 141 7.67 7.11 -8.81
C PHE A 141 8.70 6.42 -9.70
N GLN A 142 8.67 5.08 -9.80
CA GLN A 142 9.55 4.33 -10.70
C GLN A 142 9.17 4.45 -12.18
N THR A 143 7.89 4.67 -12.48
CA THR A 143 7.35 4.67 -13.85
C THR A 143 7.09 6.07 -14.41
N HIS A 144 6.92 7.06 -13.52
CA HIS A 144 6.60 8.46 -13.81
C HIS A 144 7.62 9.37 -13.09
N PRO A 145 8.84 9.50 -13.63
CA PRO A 145 9.92 10.26 -12.98
C PRO A 145 9.60 11.75 -12.79
N GLU A 146 8.72 12.31 -13.62
CA GLU A 146 8.21 13.67 -13.48
C GLU A 146 7.41 13.87 -12.20
N VAL A 147 6.58 12.87 -11.82
CA VAL A 147 5.83 12.91 -10.56
C VAL A 147 6.80 12.87 -9.38
N LEU A 148 7.81 12.00 -9.45
CA LEU A 148 8.87 11.93 -8.42
C LEU A 148 9.60 13.27 -8.28
N ALA A 149 9.94 13.93 -9.40
CA ALA A 149 10.65 15.21 -9.39
C ALA A 149 9.87 16.30 -8.65
N GLU A 150 8.54 16.38 -8.81
CA GLU A 150 7.69 17.31 -8.06
C GLU A 150 7.80 17.13 -6.55
N TYR A 151 7.82 15.88 -6.07
CA TYR A 151 7.98 15.58 -4.65
C TYR A 151 9.39 15.87 -4.14
N GLN A 152 10.42 15.58 -4.95
CA GLN A 152 11.81 15.87 -4.59
C GLN A 152 12.09 17.38 -4.51
N GLU A 153 11.49 18.19 -5.40
CA GLU A 153 11.60 19.65 -5.34
C GLU A 153 10.88 20.21 -4.10
N ARG A 154 9.72 19.65 -3.77
CA ARG A 154 8.92 20.06 -2.61
C ARG A 154 9.57 19.67 -1.27
N PHE A 155 10.06 18.43 -1.15
CA PHE A 155 10.60 17.89 0.08
C PHE A 155 12.11 18.10 0.20
N LYS A 156 12.50 19.36 0.35
CA LYS A 156 13.92 19.73 0.54
C LYS A 156 14.53 19.17 1.83
N TYR A 157 13.70 18.97 2.86
CA TYR A 157 14.09 18.39 4.13
C TYR A 157 13.10 17.29 4.51
N MET A 158 13.62 16.09 4.75
CA MET A 158 12.84 14.94 5.21
C MET A 158 13.34 14.54 6.59
N LEU A 159 12.41 14.44 7.54
CA LEU A 159 12.68 13.92 8.88
C LEU A 159 11.90 12.62 9.04
N VAL A 160 12.62 11.56 9.36
CA VAL A 160 12.05 10.24 9.60
C VAL A 160 12.36 9.86 11.04
N ASP A 161 11.32 9.53 11.78
CA ASP A 161 11.39 9.03 13.15
C ASP A 161 11.17 7.50 13.13
N GLU A 162 11.73 6.79 14.11
CA GLU A 162 11.68 5.31 14.19
C GLU A 162 12.25 4.63 12.92
N TYR A 163 13.50 4.96 12.54
CA TYR A 163 14.16 4.43 11.33
C TYR A 163 14.85 3.06 11.53
N GLN A 164 14.96 2.59 12.77
CA GLN A 164 15.53 1.29 13.11
C GLN A 164 14.61 0.13 12.71
#